data_AF-A0A6A0QUV8-F1
#
_entry.id   AF-A0A6A0QUV8-F1
#
_cell.length_a   1.000
_cell.length_b   1.000
_cell.length_c   1.000
_cell.angle_alpha   90.00
_cell.angle_beta   90.00
_cell.angle_gamma   90.00
#
_symmetry.space_group_name_H-M   'P 1'
#
loop_
_entity.id
_entity.type
_entity.pdbx_description
1 polymer ?
#
loop_
_entity_poly.entity_id
_entity_poly.type
_entity_poly.pdbx_seq_one_letter_code
_entity_poly.pdbx_strand_id
1 'polypeptide(L)'
;MGWYEAGEYPSDEVQSQAGRNIHAALGEMDMLARGLKDEVAALLVRDLMTSKTDPRVGYNDDQPFRADAYAIFTIEKDMLMPSIRVWATPKGLAIGAHFGSQRKYADYAEMADGVLQVGLPDDMQFFEVRKHREGDRLRPVGNEPPKGELYVGEWFHGGLIGPEVGDQVLGTVAKLQAIFDAMVVASGEAPSSADVTDDPLHDAVTEFREQTGYPTDADANHKAERAQMATVISEDGLLGFDLPEFRRIYNTGRYAHPGPQSHLNVSLGQMTSEELDTFANNLEYLLRGSDPLGDRVNALMDESERGVKGFGEAVITKLLAIEYPFEVVPVCVYRGPKGKGRMLKLLDLHEDGLDSLDTGGRMARSNELLRDRLSPFFGDDTYGMARFLYWYSERGDGEIESADEIDHIGNLADKVFVDRAVLEEFVGLLEDKGQIIFYGPPGTGKTYVGRELAKAIAPDPAQRMLVQFHPSTSYEDFFEGFRPETDVRGQLTYRLVKGPLALIADRARDNPSKQHVLVIDEINRANLPKVFGELLFLLEYREETIRSLYRPDEPFELPKNLWIIGTMNTADRSIALVDAAMRRRFHFVGFFPDQGPMEELLRRWLAANREPEWIADLLDMVNTELRERLG
;
A
#
# COMPACT_ATOMS: atom_id res chain seq x y z
N MET A 1 57.80 -37.96 14.34
CA MET A 1 57.83 -37.72 15.80
C MET A 1 56.45 -37.27 16.21
N GLY A 2 55.88 -37.94 17.21
CA GLY A 2 54.46 -37.92 17.51
C GLY A 2 53.92 -36.58 17.98
N TRP A 3 52.68 -36.33 17.59
CA TRP A 3 51.75 -35.38 18.22
C TRP A 3 50.36 -36.03 18.18
N TYR A 4 50.19 -37.10 18.94
CA TYR A 4 48.88 -37.60 19.34
C TYR A 4 48.87 -37.57 20.86
N GLU A 5 48.24 -36.53 21.41
CA GLU A 5 47.63 -36.58 22.73
C GLU A 5 46.66 -35.39 22.90
N ALA A 6 45.51 -35.69 23.51
CA ALA A 6 44.38 -34.85 23.93
C ALA A 6 43.20 -34.70 22.95
N GLY A 7 42.12 -35.45 23.24
CA GLY A 7 40.78 -35.22 22.67
C GLY A 7 39.77 -36.36 22.78
N GLU A 8 40.02 -37.44 23.54
CA GLU A 8 38.99 -38.44 23.85
C GLU A 8 38.31 -38.09 25.19
N TYR A 9 36.98 -38.17 25.23
CA TYR A 9 36.25 -37.97 26.49
C TYR A 9 36.74 -38.95 27.56
N PRO A 10 36.74 -38.57 28.86
CA PRO A 10 37.23 -39.44 29.94
C PRO A 10 36.50 -40.80 30.04
N SER A 11 35.29 -40.90 29.48
CA SER A 11 34.51 -42.13 29.36
C SER A 11 33.36 -42.00 28.34
N ASP A 12 32.81 -43.14 27.90
CA ASP A 12 31.61 -43.23 27.05
C ASP A 12 30.39 -42.49 27.64
N GLU A 13 30.32 -42.37 28.96
CA GLU A 13 29.25 -41.66 29.67
C GLU A 13 29.35 -40.15 29.46
N VAL A 14 30.56 -39.58 29.50
CA VAL A 14 30.80 -38.16 29.23
C VAL A 14 30.55 -37.85 27.76
N GLN A 15 30.90 -38.76 26.84
CA GLN A 15 30.56 -38.64 25.43
C GLN A 15 29.04 -38.64 25.18
N SER A 16 28.31 -39.54 25.85
CA SER A 16 26.84 -39.60 25.76
C SER A 16 26.17 -38.36 26.33
N GLN A 17 26.68 -37.82 27.45
CA GLN A 17 26.17 -36.59 28.06
C GLN A 17 26.45 -35.35 27.20
N ALA A 18 27.65 -35.25 26.61
CA ALA A 18 27.98 -34.17 25.68
C ALA A 18 27.07 -34.19 24.44
N GLY A 19 26.80 -35.39 23.90
CA GLY A 19 25.85 -35.57 22.79
C GLY A 19 24.44 -35.07 23.13
N ARG A 20 23.93 -35.35 24.34
CA ARG A 20 22.61 -34.85 24.79
C ARG A 20 22.58 -33.33 24.94
N ASN A 21 23.63 -32.74 25.51
CA ASN A 21 23.70 -31.29 25.75
C ASN A 21 23.77 -30.50 24.43
N ILE A 22 24.49 -31.00 23.43
CA ILE A 22 24.57 -30.37 22.10
C ILE A 22 23.21 -30.45 21.40
N HIS A 23 22.53 -31.59 21.46
CA HIS A 23 21.17 -31.72 20.89
C HIS A 23 20.18 -30.74 21.52
N ALA A 24 20.27 -30.49 22.83
CA ALA A 24 19.46 -29.48 23.50
C ALA A 24 19.82 -28.05 23.04
N ALA A 25 21.11 -27.72 22.98
CA ALA A 25 21.59 -26.39 22.57
C ALA A 25 21.23 -26.03 21.12
N LEU A 26 21.07 -27.00 20.23
CA LEU A 26 20.62 -26.76 18.86
C LEU A 26 19.19 -26.25 18.77
N GLY A 27 18.28 -26.83 19.55
CA GLY A 27 16.89 -26.38 19.60
C GLY A 27 16.81 -24.94 20.12
N GLU A 28 17.59 -24.65 21.16
CA GLU A 28 17.69 -23.31 21.74
C GLU A 28 18.30 -22.29 20.76
N MET A 29 19.36 -22.68 20.03
CA MET A 29 19.98 -21.83 18.99
C MET A 29 19.05 -21.55 17.81
N ASP A 30 18.27 -22.54 17.37
CA ASP A 30 17.31 -22.35 16.28
C ASP A 30 16.16 -21.43 16.72
N MET A 31 15.67 -21.60 17.96
CA MET A 31 14.66 -20.70 18.54
C MET A 31 15.20 -19.28 18.70
N LEU A 32 16.44 -19.12 19.17
CA LEU A 32 17.10 -17.82 19.28
C LEU A 32 17.27 -17.15 17.92
N ALA A 33 17.77 -17.89 16.93
CA ALA A 33 17.95 -17.38 15.57
C ALA A 33 16.63 -16.89 14.97
N ARG A 34 15.56 -17.68 15.10
CA ARG A 34 14.24 -17.31 14.58
C ARG A 34 13.59 -16.17 15.37
N GLY A 35 13.75 -16.17 16.68
CA GLY A 35 13.18 -15.15 17.56
C GLY A 35 13.80 -13.78 17.34
N LEU A 36 15.11 -13.71 17.12
CA LEU A 36 15.86 -12.45 17.01
C LEU A 36 16.13 -11.99 15.58
N LYS A 37 15.72 -12.76 14.56
CA LYS A 37 16.04 -12.50 13.15
C LYS A 37 15.72 -11.07 12.75
N ASP A 38 14.47 -10.66 12.97
CA ASP A 38 13.97 -9.39 12.46
C ASP A 38 14.57 -8.20 13.24
N GLU A 39 14.89 -8.39 14.51
CA GLU A 39 15.53 -7.36 15.36
C GLU A 39 17.02 -7.18 15.01
N VAL A 40 17.73 -8.28 14.74
CA VAL A 40 19.12 -8.26 14.24
C VAL A 40 19.19 -7.63 12.84
N ALA A 41 18.23 -7.97 11.96
CA ALA A 41 18.10 -7.36 10.64
C ALA A 41 17.84 -5.85 10.71
N ALA A 42 16.96 -5.42 11.62
CA ALA A 42 16.68 -4.01 11.85
C ALA A 42 17.91 -3.24 12.37
N LEU A 43 18.66 -3.82 13.32
CA LEU A 43 19.88 -3.20 13.86
C LEU A 43 20.99 -3.02 12.81
N LEU A 44 21.10 -3.96 11.88
CA LEU A 44 22.08 -3.90 10.80
C LEU A 44 21.57 -3.18 9.55
N VAL A 45 20.31 -2.70 9.58
CA VAL A 45 19.63 -2.04 8.45
C VAL A 45 19.76 -2.88 7.17
N ARG A 46 19.52 -4.18 7.28
CA ARG A 46 19.76 -5.14 6.20
C ARG A 46 18.83 -6.33 6.31
N ASP A 47 18.32 -6.83 5.17
CA ASP A 47 17.61 -8.12 5.20
C ASP A 47 18.61 -9.24 5.47
N LEU A 48 18.27 -10.05 6.47
CA LEU A 48 19.08 -11.17 6.90
C LEU A 48 18.19 -12.38 6.96
N MET A 49 18.66 -13.48 6.44
CA MET A 49 18.06 -14.78 6.65
C MET A 49 18.78 -15.55 7.75
N THR A 50 18.06 -16.45 8.41
CA THR A 50 18.70 -17.43 9.27
C THR A 50 19.18 -18.59 8.40
N SER A 51 20.47 -18.90 8.47
CA SER A 51 21.02 -20.11 7.84
C SER A 51 21.02 -21.27 8.84
N LYS A 52 21.08 -22.48 8.31
CA LYS A 52 20.95 -23.74 9.06
C LYS A 52 21.83 -23.71 10.32
N THR A 53 21.20 -23.85 11.49
CA THR A 53 21.82 -24.31 12.74
C THR A 53 22.35 -25.71 12.50
N ASP A 54 23.63 -25.83 12.15
CA ASP A 54 24.22 -27.10 11.73
C ASP A 54 25.00 -27.73 12.88
N PRO A 55 24.46 -28.76 13.56
CA PRO A 55 25.32 -29.64 14.32
C PRO A 55 26.08 -30.50 13.33
N ARG A 56 27.39 -30.31 13.21
CA ARG A 56 28.17 -31.39 12.60
C ARG A 56 28.48 -32.42 13.67
N VAL A 57 27.52 -33.31 13.88
CA VAL A 57 27.73 -34.55 14.64
C VAL A 57 28.44 -35.54 13.72
N GLY A 58 29.76 -35.63 13.83
CA GLY A 58 30.48 -36.79 13.29
C GLY A 58 30.24 -37.97 14.23
N TYR A 59 29.57 -39.03 13.74
CA TYR A 59 29.36 -40.28 14.50
C TYR A 59 30.42 -41.35 14.14
N ASN A 60 31.54 -40.99 13.51
CA ASN A 60 32.55 -41.96 13.07
C ASN A 60 33.91 -41.73 13.76
N ASP A 61 34.60 -42.83 14.05
CA ASP A 61 35.86 -42.93 14.81
C ASP A 61 37.02 -42.05 14.26
N ASP A 62 36.94 -41.60 13.01
CA ASP A 62 37.96 -40.79 12.35
C ASP A 62 37.80 -39.26 12.58
N GLN A 63 36.71 -38.86 13.24
CA GLN A 63 36.33 -37.48 13.52
C GLN A 63 35.99 -37.32 15.01
N PRO A 64 36.97 -37.03 15.90
CA PRO A 64 36.67 -36.80 17.30
C PRO A 64 35.71 -35.61 17.47
N PHE A 65 34.74 -35.81 18.36
CA PHE A 65 33.52 -35.04 18.63
C PHE A 65 33.66 -33.50 18.63
N ARG A 66 32.67 -32.77 18.08
CA ARG A 66 32.52 -31.30 18.22
C ARG A 66 31.86 -30.92 19.55
N ALA A 67 32.21 -29.77 20.11
CA ALA A 67 31.66 -29.26 21.36
C ALA A 67 31.10 -27.83 21.23
N ASP A 68 30.58 -27.47 20.06
CA ASP A 68 30.06 -26.13 19.79
C ASP A 68 28.77 -26.15 18.94
N ALA A 69 27.98 -25.10 19.08
CA ALA A 69 26.76 -24.84 18.30
C ALA A 69 26.71 -23.35 17.93
N TYR A 70 26.14 -23.02 16.78
CA TYR A 70 26.01 -21.63 16.39
C TYR A 70 24.70 -21.33 15.66
N ALA A 71 24.14 -20.16 15.93
CA ALA A 71 23.11 -19.51 15.13
C ALA A 71 23.76 -18.56 14.13
N ILE A 72 23.22 -18.49 12.90
CA ILE A 72 23.74 -17.64 11.83
C ILE A 72 22.63 -16.73 11.31
N PHE A 73 22.91 -15.42 11.29
CA PHE A 73 22.16 -14.41 10.54
C PHE A 73 23.04 -13.96 9.37
N THR A 74 22.58 -14.19 8.14
CA THR A 74 23.38 -14.02 6.92
C THR A 74 22.54 -13.37 5.83
N ILE A 75 23.18 -12.67 4.89
CA ILE A 75 22.49 -11.96 3.79
C ILE A 75 21.88 -12.96 2.80
N GLU A 76 22.63 -14.02 2.48
CA GLU A 76 22.17 -15.08 1.59
C GLU A 76 22.61 -16.47 2.07
N LYS A 77 22.08 -17.52 1.44
CA LYS A 77 22.36 -18.93 1.79
C LYS A 77 23.82 -19.36 1.59
N ASP A 78 24.65 -18.54 0.95
CA ASP A 78 26.04 -18.88 0.70
C ASP A 78 26.88 -18.79 2.00
N MET A 79 27.59 -19.87 2.30
CA MET A 79 28.53 -19.93 3.44
C MET A 79 29.79 -19.10 3.23
N LEU A 80 29.97 -18.51 2.04
CA LEU A 80 31.06 -17.62 1.70
C LEU A 80 30.81 -16.17 2.16
N MET A 81 29.57 -15.81 2.51
CA MET A 81 29.23 -14.43 2.84
C MET A 81 29.46 -14.06 4.31
N PRO A 82 29.69 -12.76 4.61
CA PRO A 82 29.68 -12.26 5.98
C PRO A 82 28.37 -12.58 6.69
N SER A 83 28.46 -12.96 7.96
CA SER A 83 27.31 -13.31 8.78
C SER A 83 27.50 -12.89 10.23
N ILE A 84 26.43 -12.53 10.92
CA ILE A 84 26.44 -12.47 12.38
C ILE A 84 26.26 -13.89 12.91
N ARG A 85 27.10 -14.29 13.86
CA ARG A 85 27.00 -15.60 14.51
C ARG A 85 27.01 -15.48 16.02
N VAL A 86 26.10 -16.21 16.63
CA VAL A 86 26.07 -16.49 18.07
C VAL A 86 26.61 -17.89 18.24
N TRP A 87 27.81 -18.01 18.80
CA TRP A 87 28.59 -19.25 18.83
C TRP A 87 28.78 -19.73 20.27
N ALA A 88 28.06 -20.79 20.65
CA ALA A 88 28.20 -21.44 21.94
C ALA A 88 29.29 -22.50 21.91
N THR A 89 30.16 -22.47 22.92
CA THR A 89 31.23 -23.44 23.17
C THR A 89 31.09 -23.97 24.61
N PRO A 90 31.86 -24.98 25.05
CA PRO A 90 31.83 -25.48 26.42
C PRO A 90 32.32 -24.44 27.44
N LYS A 91 33.05 -23.41 27.00
CA LYS A 91 33.64 -22.38 27.87
C LYS A 91 32.88 -21.05 27.88
N GLY A 92 31.92 -20.87 27.00
CA GLY A 92 31.20 -19.60 26.87
C GLY A 92 30.55 -19.38 25.52
N LEU A 93 29.98 -18.19 25.37
CA LEU A 93 29.28 -17.72 24.19
C LEU A 93 30.11 -16.62 23.50
N ALA A 94 30.30 -16.72 22.20
CA ALA A 94 30.81 -15.62 21.39
C ALA A 94 29.66 -15.02 20.57
N ILE A 95 29.56 -13.70 20.53
CA ILE A 95 28.58 -12.98 19.71
C ILE A 95 29.35 -12.00 18.83
N GLY A 96 29.19 -12.11 17.51
CA GLY A 96 30.18 -11.52 16.62
C GLY A 96 29.91 -11.73 15.14
N ALA A 97 30.64 -10.99 14.33
CA ALA A 97 30.60 -11.07 12.88
C ALA A 97 31.67 -12.05 12.35
N HIS A 98 31.28 -12.87 11.37
CA HIS A 98 32.05 -13.96 10.79
C HIS A 98 32.14 -13.83 9.27
N PHE A 99 33.33 -13.98 8.70
CA PHE A 99 33.65 -13.68 7.30
C PHE A 99 33.40 -14.79 6.26
N GLY A 100 32.44 -15.68 6.50
CA GLY A 100 32.26 -16.88 5.67
C GLY A 100 33.52 -17.77 5.54
N SER A 101 33.46 -18.81 4.70
CA SER A 101 34.59 -19.74 4.44
C SER A 101 35.23 -19.48 3.07
N GLN A 102 35.97 -18.37 2.91
CA GLN A 102 36.62 -17.97 1.66
C GLN A 102 37.59 -19.03 1.08
N ARG A 103 37.67 -19.09 -0.26
CA ARG A 103 38.47 -20.08 -1.00
C ARG A 103 39.97 -19.77 -1.03
N LYS A 104 40.41 -18.53 -0.73
CA LYS A 104 41.82 -18.12 -0.73
C LYS A 104 42.20 -17.31 0.52
N TYR A 105 43.43 -17.50 1.00
CA TYR A 105 43.94 -16.82 2.21
C TYR A 105 44.19 -15.32 2.04
N ALA A 106 44.40 -14.83 0.82
CA ALA A 106 44.63 -13.41 0.54
C ALA A 106 43.36 -12.58 0.83
N ASP A 107 42.20 -13.14 0.51
CA ASP A 107 40.89 -12.52 0.67
C ASP A 107 40.60 -12.21 2.17
N TYR A 108 41.08 -13.05 3.10
CA TYR A 108 40.94 -12.79 4.54
C TYR A 108 41.84 -11.65 5.05
N ALA A 109 42.99 -11.41 4.42
CA ALA A 109 43.88 -10.33 4.82
C ALA A 109 43.29 -8.97 4.41
N GLU A 110 42.76 -8.87 3.19
CA GLU A 110 42.07 -7.66 2.71
C GLU A 110 40.83 -7.34 3.56
N MET A 111 40.07 -8.37 3.95
CA MET A 111 38.94 -8.24 4.86
C MET A 111 39.34 -7.78 6.26
N ALA A 112 40.43 -8.32 6.81
CA ALA A 112 40.96 -7.91 8.10
C ALA A 112 41.44 -6.44 8.08
N ASP A 113 42.07 -6.01 6.98
CA ASP A 113 42.49 -4.62 6.79
C ASP A 113 41.27 -3.67 6.78
N GLY A 114 40.16 -4.06 6.14
CA GLY A 114 38.91 -3.31 6.16
C GLY A 114 38.33 -3.12 7.57
N VAL A 115 38.34 -4.16 8.41
CA VAL A 115 37.91 -4.06 9.82
C VAL A 115 38.83 -3.18 10.64
N LEU A 116 40.15 -3.33 10.45
CA LEU A 116 41.13 -2.54 11.18
C LEU A 116 41.06 -1.05 10.83
N GLN A 117 40.62 -0.69 9.62
CA GLN A 117 40.36 0.69 9.22
C GLN A 117 39.14 1.31 9.93
N VAL A 118 38.08 0.51 10.14
CA VAL A 118 36.90 0.95 10.92
C VAL A 118 37.23 1.09 12.40
N GLY A 119 38.14 0.26 12.90
CA GLY A 119 38.53 0.20 14.31
C GLY A 119 37.62 -0.73 15.12
N LEU A 120 38.22 -1.40 16.10
CA LEU A 120 37.49 -2.29 17.01
C LEU A 120 37.01 -1.50 18.24
N PRO A 121 35.72 -1.64 18.63
CA PRO A 121 35.26 -1.22 19.95
C PRO A 121 36.09 -1.84 21.08
N ASP A 122 36.24 -1.12 22.20
CA ASP A 122 37.12 -1.49 23.32
C ASP A 122 36.78 -2.85 23.97
N ASP A 123 35.54 -3.31 23.80
CA ASP A 123 35.00 -4.57 24.31
C ASP A 123 34.99 -5.72 23.29
N MET A 124 35.50 -5.48 22.07
CA MET A 124 35.59 -6.48 21.01
C MET A 124 37.00 -6.99 20.81
N GLN A 125 37.09 -8.24 20.36
CA GLN A 125 38.35 -8.88 20.02
C GLN A 125 38.19 -9.82 18.82
N PHE A 126 39.31 -10.14 18.18
CA PHE A 126 39.37 -11.19 17.19
C PHE A 126 39.42 -12.56 17.85
N PHE A 127 38.86 -13.53 17.15
CA PHE A 127 38.92 -14.94 17.47
C PHE A 127 39.45 -15.71 16.27
N GLU A 128 40.40 -16.59 16.55
CA GLU A 128 40.89 -17.59 15.60
C GLU A 128 39.93 -18.78 15.59
N VAL A 129 39.42 -19.13 14.41
CA VAL A 129 38.64 -20.35 14.21
C VAL A 129 39.60 -21.53 13.98
N ARG A 130 39.66 -22.45 14.93
CA ARG A 130 40.56 -23.61 14.93
C ARG A 130 40.03 -24.79 14.11
N LYS A 131 40.95 -25.70 13.74
CA LYS A 131 40.62 -26.93 13.02
C LYS A 131 39.80 -27.87 13.90
N HIS A 132 38.97 -28.68 13.26
CA HIS A 132 37.97 -29.56 13.88
C HIS A 132 38.49 -30.58 14.90
N ARG A 133 39.80 -30.82 15.02
CA ARG A 133 40.39 -31.80 15.95
C ARG A 133 41.01 -31.14 17.20
N GLU A 134 40.83 -29.83 17.37
CA GLU A 134 41.50 -29.05 18.42
C GLU A 134 40.46 -28.40 19.35
N GLY A 135 40.39 -28.86 20.61
CA GLY A 135 39.74 -28.16 21.75
C GLY A 135 38.49 -27.32 21.45
N ASP A 136 38.40 -26.12 22.05
CA ASP A 136 37.37 -25.14 21.66
C ASP A 136 37.71 -24.54 20.30
N ARG A 137 36.70 -24.45 19.44
CA ARG A 137 36.86 -24.01 18.06
C ARG A 137 37.12 -22.50 17.92
N LEU A 138 36.67 -21.70 18.89
CA LEU A 138 36.97 -20.27 18.95
C LEU A 138 38.02 -20.01 20.01
N ARG A 139 39.15 -19.41 19.59
CA ARG A 139 40.17 -18.92 20.52
C ARG A 139 40.29 -17.39 20.41
N PRO A 140 40.12 -16.64 21.52
CA PRO A 140 40.41 -15.22 21.53
C PRO A 140 41.90 -14.95 21.23
N VAL A 141 42.18 -14.01 20.33
CA VAL A 141 43.55 -13.62 19.94
C VAL A 141 43.84 -12.12 20.13
N GLY A 142 42.90 -11.36 20.68
CA GLY A 142 43.05 -9.95 20.98
C GLY A 142 42.77 -9.06 19.77
N ASN A 143 43.48 -7.93 19.66
CA ASN A 143 43.18 -6.88 18.67
C ASN A 143 43.91 -7.09 17.33
N GLU A 144 44.70 -8.15 17.20
CA GLU A 144 45.37 -8.51 15.95
C GLU A 144 44.59 -9.62 15.22
N PRO A 145 44.35 -9.49 13.91
CA PRO A 145 43.59 -10.48 13.15
C PRO A 145 44.36 -11.80 13.03
N PRO A 146 43.72 -12.96 13.26
CA PRO A 146 44.35 -14.26 13.07
C PRO A 146 44.63 -14.58 11.60
N LYS A 147 45.54 -15.53 11.35
CA LYS A 147 45.79 -16.06 10.01
C LYS A 147 44.73 -17.10 9.64
N GLY A 148 43.72 -16.72 8.86
CA GLY A 148 42.69 -17.64 8.35
C GLY A 148 41.27 -17.12 8.55
N GLU A 149 40.32 -18.02 8.82
CA GLU A 149 38.92 -17.66 9.11
C GLU A 149 38.86 -16.65 10.26
N LEU A 150 38.27 -15.48 9.96
CA LEU A 150 38.18 -14.35 10.86
C LEU A 150 36.82 -14.32 11.55
N TYR A 151 36.83 -14.12 12.87
CA TYR A 151 35.65 -13.83 13.67
C TYR A 151 35.98 -12.68 14.61
N VAL A 152 35.08 -11.70 14.74
CA VAL A 152 35.25 -10.53 15.61
C VAL A 152 33.99 -10.31 16.42
N GLY A 153 34.13 -10.11 17.73
CA GLY A 153 32.98 -9.94 18.60
C GLY A 153 33.33 -9.92 20.08
N GLU A 154 32.31 -10.13 20.90
CA GLU A 154 32.40 -10.13 22.35
C GLU A 154 32.37 -11.58 22.89
N TRP A 155 33.08 -11.84 23.99
CA TRP A 155 33.12 -13.15 24.65
C TRP A 155 32.44 -13.11 26.01
N PHE A 156 31.45 -13.97 26.20
CA PHE A 156 30.69 -14.11 27.43
C PHE A 156 31.05 -15.43 28.12
N HIS A 157 31.48 -15.36 29.38
CA HIS A 157 31.77 -16.54 30.18
C HIS A 157 30.48 -17.14 30.76
N GLY A 158 30.26 -18.44 30.53
CA GLY A 158 29.02 -19.15 30.91
C GLY A 158 28.15 -19.49 29.69
N GLY A 159 27.43 -20.62 29.75
CA GLY A 159 26.61 -21.13 28.63
C GLY A 159 25.27 -20.38 28.44
N LEU A 160 24.39 -20.92 27.59
CA LEU A 160 23.12 -20.33 27.10
C LEU A 160 21.98 -20.17 28.13
N ILE A 161 22.27 -20.09 29.43
CA ILE A 161 21.23 -20.23 30.45
C ILE A 161 20.88 -18.87 31.05
N GLY A 162 19.97 -18.13 30.40
CA GLY A 162 19.33 -16.94 30.98
C GLY A 162 18.38 -16.21 30.01
N PRO A 163 17.33 -15.53 30.52
CA PRO A 163 16.42 -14.72 29.69
C PRO A 163 17.10 -13.51 29.03
N GLU A 164 18.31 -13.16 29.44
CA GLU A 164 19.09 -12.00 29.00
C GLU A 164 19.93 -12.24 27.74
N VAL A 165 20.00 -13.47 27.22
CA VAL A 165 20.83 -13.81 26.06
C VAL A 165 20.38 -13.04 24.81
N GLY A 166 19.08 -12.80 24.65
CA GLY A 166 18.55 -11.98 23.55
C GLY A 166 19.06 -10.54 23.61
N ASP A 167 18.96 -9.90 24.77
CA ASP A 167 19.44 -8.54 24.99
C ASP A 167 20.96 -8.41 24.77
N GLN A 168 21.73 -9.42 25.19
CA GLN A 168 23.17 -9.49 24.93
C GLN A 168 23.48 -9.61 23.43
N VAL A 169 22.70 -10.42 22.70
CA VAL A 169 22.84 -10.53 21.23
C VAL A 169 22.54 -9.20 20.57
N LEU A 170 21.40 -8.59 20.85
CA LEU A 170 21.00 -7.31 20.26
C LEU A 170 21.98 -6.18 20.62
N GLY A 171 22.39 -6.10 21.88
CA GLY A 171 23.36 -5.10 22.35
C GLY A 171 24.74 -5.26 21.71
N THR A 172 25.18 -6.49 21.45
CA THR A 172 26.46 -6.74 20.76
C THR A 172 26.34 -6.44 19.26
N VAL A 173 25.24 -6.84 18.62
CA VAL A 173 24.97 -6.61 17.19
C VAL A 173 24.90 -5.12 16.87
N ALA A 174 24.26 -4.32 17.72
CA ALA A 174 24.19 -2.87 17.53
C ALA A 174 25.58 -2.20 17.42
N LYS A 175 26.59 -2.74 18.12
CA LYS A 175 27.98 -2.25 18.06
C LYS A 175 28.73 -2.76 16.82
N LEU A 176 28.24 -3.82 16.17
CA LEU A 176 28.92 -4.49 15.06
C LEU A 176 28.57 -3.89 13.69
N GLN A 177 27.63 -2.96 13.59
CA GLN A 177 27.13 -2.45 12.30
C GLN A 177 28.24 -1.99 11.35
N ALA A 178 29.08 -1.04 11.77
CA ALA A 178 30.16 -0.51 10.94
C ALA A 178 31.20 -1.58 10.56
N ILE A 179 31.48 -2.52 11.46
CA ILE A 179 32.40 -3.64 11.21
C ILE A 179 31.77 -4.59 10.19
N PHE A 180 30.50 -4.94 10.35
CA PHE A 180 29.74 -5.82 9.46
C PHE A 180 29.64 -5.24 8.04
N ASP A 181 29.35 -3.95 7.92
CA ASP A 181 29.29 -3.25 6.63
C ASP A 181 30.64 -3.27 5.91
N ALA A 182 31.74 -3.03 6.62
CA ALA A 182 33.08 -3.14 6.04
C ALA A 182 33.36 -4.57 5.54
N MET A 183 32.86 -5.61 6.21
CA MET A 183 32.98 -6.98 5.71
C MET A 183 32.23 -7.20 4.41
N VAL A 184 31.02 -6.66 4.33
CA VAL A 184 30.15 -6.80 3.16
C VAL A 184 30.77 -6.09 1.96
N VAL A 185 31.28 -4.87 2.16
CA VAL A 185 32.02 -4.13 1.12
C VAL A 185 33.26 -4.90 0.66
N ALA A 186 34.04 -5.44 1.60
CA ALA A 186 35.23 -6.24 1.29
C ALA A 186 34.88 -7.55 0.56
N SER A 187 33.67 -8.09 0.74
CA SER A 187 33.17 -9.25 -0.01
C SER A 187 32.71 -8.91 -1.43
N GLY A 188 32.75 -7.64 -1.84
CA GLY A 188 32.38 -7.17 -3.17
C GLY A 188 30.89 -6.80 -3.33
N GLU A 189 30.13 -6.76 -2.24
CA GLU A 189 28.75 -6.29 -2.21
C GLU A 189 28.67 -4.80 -1.84
N ALA A 190 27.60 -4.13 -2.25
CA ALA A 190 27.35 -2.74 -1.86
C ALA A 190 27.18 -2.64 -0.32
N PRO A 191 27.67 -1.56 0.33
CA PRO A 191 27.48 -1.36 1.78
C PRO A 191 25.99 -1.31 2.15
N SER A 192 25.63 -1.57 3.41
CA SER A 192 24.31 -1.09 3.89
C SER A 192 24.25 0.42 3.66
N SER A 193 23.06 0.90 3.32
CA SER A 193 22.77 2.28 2.92
C SER A 193 23.66 3.31 3.62
N ALA A 194 24.49 4.00 2.82
CA ALA A 194 25.37 5.08 3.25
C ALA A 194 24.66 6.06 4.20
N ASP A 195 25.43 6.65 5.12
CA ASP A 195 25.02 7.63 6.13
C ASP A 195 23.88 8.53 5.64
N VAL A 196 22.65 8.07 5.90
CA VAL A 196 21.43 8.64 5.32
C VAL A 196 21.18 10.03 5.88
N THR A 197 21.83 10.37 7.00
CA THR A 197 21.66 11.60 7.77
C THR A 197 21.99 12.88 7.00
N ASP A 198 22.87 12.84 5.99
CA ASP A 198 23.21 13.98 5.13
C ASP A 198 22.36 14.05 3.83
N ASP A 199 21.47 13.08 3.56
CA ASP A 199 20.58 13.09 2.39
C ASP A 199 19.38 14.03 2.64
N PRO A 200 19.06 14.95 1.70
CA PRO A 200 17.90 15.85 1.83
C PRO A 200 16.55 15.16 2.07
N LEU A 201 16.40 13.88 1.72
CA LEU A 201 15.18 13.11 2.01
C LEU A 201 15.13 12.55 3.44
N HIS A 202 16.23 12.59 4.21
CA HIS A 202 16.26 12.07 5.57
C HIS A 202 15.25 12.75 6.49
N ASP A 203 15.24 14.08 6.47
CA ASP A 203 14.30 14.88 7.25
C ASP A 203 12.86 14.61 6.80
N ALA A 204 12.64 14.50 5.49
CA ALA A 204 11.34 14.17 4.93
C ALA A 204 10.85 12.78 5.35
N VAL A 205 11.71 11.76 5.34
CA VAL A 205 11.36 10.40 5.78
C VAL A 205 11.11 10.34 7.29
N THR A 206 11.91 11.06 8.06
CA THR A 206 11.73 11.16 9.52
C THR A 206 10.37 11.77 9.84
N GLU A 207 10.06 12.92 9.23
CA GLU A 207 8.77 13.58 9.42
C GLU A 207 7.59 12.74 8.89
N PHE A 208 7.79 11.94 7.83
CA PHE A 208 6.78 11.02 7.34
C PHE A 208 6.42 10.01 8.43
N ARG A 209 7.42 9.39 9.06
CA ARG A 209 7.22 8.41 10.13
C ARG A 209 6.56 9.06 11.34
N GLU A 210 6.98 10.28 11.71
CA GLU A 210 6.43 11.01 12.85
C GLU A 210 4.96 11.45 12.63
N GLN A 211 4.63 12.01 11.46
CA GLN A 211 3.28 12.53 11.19
C GLN A 211 2.27 11.42 10.91
N THR A 212 2.69 10.36 10.21
CA THR A 212 1.78 9.30 9.78
C THR A 212 1.76 8.11 10.73
N GLY A 213 2.74 8.01 11.63
CA GLY A 213 2.92 6.85 12.50
C GLY A 213 3.32 5.58 11.72
N TYR A 214 3.86 5.71 10.51
CA TYR A 214 4.21 4.57 9.68
C TYR A 214 5.37 3.75 10.27
N PRO A 215 5.27 2.41 10.32
CA PRO A 215 4.13 1.59 9.91
C PRO A 215 3.01 1.54 10.98
N THR A 216 1.76 1.59 10.53
CA THR A 216 0.55 1.46 11.36
C THR A 216 -0.09 0.05 11.26
N ASP A 217 -1.03 -0.26 12.15
CA ASP A 217 -1.84 -1.49 12.05
C ASP A 217 -2.61 -1.58 10.71
N ALA A 218 -3.01 -0.44 10.14
CA ALA A 218 -3.66 -0.41 8.83
C ALA A 218 -2.68 -0.80 7.71
N ASP A 219 -1.41 -0.40 7.80
CA ASP A 219 -0.37 -0.78 6.84
C ASP A 219 -0.08 -2.29 6.92
N ALA A 220 -0.04 -2.85 8.14
CA ALA A 220 0.08 -4.29 8.36
C ALA A 220 -1.09 -5.07 7.74
N ASN A 221 -2.33 -4.57 7.91
CA ASN A 221 -3.52 -5.16 7.28
C ASN A 221 -3.45 -5.12 5.75
N HIS A 222 -2.98 -4.01 5.15
CA HIS A 222 -2.78 -3.93 3.70
C HIS A 222 -1.74 -4.94 3.20
N LYS A 223 -0.63 -5.14 3.92
CA LYS A 223 0.39 -6.15 3.59
C LYS A 223 -0.14 -7.59 3.72
N ALA A 224 -1.03 -7.84 4.68
CA ALA A 224 -1.70 -9.12 4.88
C ALA A 224 -2.75 -9.40 3.79
N GLU A 225 -3.58 -8.42 3.44
CA GLU A 225 -4.54 -8.56 2.32
C GLU A 225 -3.82 -8.82 0.99
N ARG A 226 -2.66 -8.19 0.76
CA ARG A 226 -1.81 -8.51 -0.41
C ARG A 226 -1.38 -9.96 -0.42
N ALA A 227 -1.01 -10.55 0.72
CA ALA A 227 -0.64 -11.96 0.78
C ALA A 227 -1.82 -12.88 0.40
N GLN A 228 -3.07 -12.49 0.71
CA GLN A 228 -4.27 -13.18 0.25
C GLN A 228 -4.50 -13.00 -1.26
N MET A 229 -4.26 -11.80 -1.81
CA MET A 229 -4.36 -11.59 -3.26
C MET A 229 -3.32 -12.42 -4.02
N ALA A 230 -2.10 -12.58 -3.47
CA ALA A 230 -1.05 -13.41 -4.06
C ALA A 230 -1.46 -14.88 -4.22
N THR A 231 -2.30 -15.43 -3.33
CA THR A 231 -2.77 -16.81 -3.50
C THR A 231 -3.71 -16.98 -4.68
N VAL A 232 -4.41 -15.92 -5.11
CA VAL A 232 -5.32 -15.95 -6.26
C VAL A 232 -4.55 -15.93 -7.59
N ILE A 233 -3.38 -15.30 -7.62
CA ILE A 233 -2.52 -15.18 -8.82
C ILE A 233 -1.28 -16.10 -8.76
N SER A 234 -1.25 -17.05 -7.83
CA SER A 234 -0.25 -18.10 -7.77
C SER A 234 -0.41 -19.06 -8.95
N GLU A 235 0.60 -19.90 -9.21
CA GLU A 235 0.50 -20.96 -10.23
C GLU A 235 -0.77 -21.81 -10.04
N ASP A 236 -1.04 -22.26 -8.81
CA ASP A 236 -2.25 -23.02 -8.46
C ASP A 236 -3.53 -22.19 -8.61
N GLY A 237 -3.50 -20.91 -8.24
CA GLY A 237 -4.63 -20.01 -8.34
C GLY A 237 -5.04 -19.73 -9.79
N LEU A 238 -4.06 -19.60 -10.68
CA LEU A 238 -4.30 -19.42 -12.12
C LEU A 238 -4.69 -20.72 -12.82
N LEU A 239 -4.21 -21.88 -12.36
CA LEU A 239 -4.70 -23.19 -12.83
C LEU A 239 -6.18 -23.41 -12.49
N GLY A 240 -6.64 -22.88 -11.36
CA GLY A 240 -8.03 -22.91 -10.90
C GLY A 240 -8.74 -21.55 -11.05
N PHE A 241 -8.50 -20.83 -12.15
CA PHE A 241 -8.87 -19.42 -12.29
C PHE A 241 -10.34 -19.12 -11.93
N ASP A 242 -10.52 -18.32 -10.87
CA ASP A 242 -11.82 -17.83 -10.40
C ASP A 242 -11.97 -16.33 -10.70
N LEU A 243 -12.81 -16.00 -11.68
CA LEU A 243 -13.02 -14.62 -12.12
C LEU A 243 -13.56 -13.69 -11.00
N PRO A 244 -14.57 -14.08 -10.20
CA PRO A 244 -14.97 -13.31 -9.02
C PRO A 244 -13.84 -12.98 -8.04
N GLU A 245 -12.98 -13.95 -7.69
CA GLU A 245 -11.84 -13.70 -6.79
C GLU A 245 -10.79 -12.80 -7.46
N PHE A 246 -10.47 -13.05 -8.74
CA PHE A 246 -9.56 -12.20 -9.50
C PHE A 246 -10.07 -10.74 -9.59
N ARG A 247 -11.38 -10.55 -9.80
CA ARG A 247 -12.02 -9.22 -9.81
C ARG A 247 -11.84 -8.45 -8.50
N ARG A 248 -11.78 -9.14 -7.35
CA ARG A 248 -11.57 -8.46 -6.06
C ARG A 248 -10.21 -7.79 -5.99
N ILE A 249 -9.19 -8.36 -6.64
CA ILE A 249 -7.82 -7.81 -6.64
C ILE A 249 -7.80 -6.41 -7.23
N TYR A 250 -8.38 -6.20 -8.41
CA TYR A 250 -8.27 -4.91 -9.10
C TYR A 250 -9.44 -3.95 -8.86
N ASN A 251 -10.58 -4.39 -8.30
CA ASN A 251 -11.67 -3.48 -7.92
C ASN A 251 -11.52 -2.91 -6.50
N THR A 252 -10.56 -3.39 -5.72
CA THR A 252 -10.22 -2.81 -4.41
C THR A 252 -9.06 -1.83 -4.50
N GLY A 253 -9.07 -0.80 -3.64
CA GLY A 253 -7.94 0.11 -3.43
C GLY A 253 -6.86 -0.43 -2.48
N ARG A 254 -7.08 -1.63 -1.93
CA ARG A 254 -6.19 -2.25 -0.96
C ARG A 254 -4.84 -2.63 -1.59
N TYR A 255 -3.77 -2.41 -0.81
CA TYR A 255 -2.36 -2.47 -1.20
C TYR A 255 -1.92 -1.49 -2.31
N ALA A 256 -2.66 -1.42 -3.43
CA ALA A 256 -2.48 -0.44 -4.50
C ALA A 256 -3.84 -0.11 -5.13
N HIS A 257 -4.06 1.14 -5.57
CA HIS A 257 -5.34 1.57 -6.14
C HIS A 257 -5.22 1.78 -7.66
N PRO A 258 -5.73 0.85 -8.49
CA PRO A 258 -5.61 0.96 -9.95
C PRO A 258 -6.70 1.86 -10.57
N GLY A 259 -7.61 2.43 -9.77
CA GLY A 259 -8.76 3.17 -10.27
C GLY A 259 -9.88 2.26 -10.79
N PRO A 260 -11.00 2.83 -11.27
CA PRO A 260 -12.18 2.06 -11.69
C PRO A 260 -11.91 1.25 -12.97
N GLN A 261 -12.13 -0.05 -12.91
CA GLN A 261 -11.86 -0.98 -14.01
C GLN A 261 -13.14 -1.42 -14.75
N SER A 262 -14.01 -0.46 -15.10
CA SER A 262 -15.31 -0.74 -15.72
C SER A 262 -15.21 -1.46 -17.06
N HIS A 263 -14.25 -1.07 -17.91
CA HIS A 263 -14.02 -1.72 -19.21
C HIS A 263 -13.50 -3.15 -19.04
N LEU A 264 -12.53 -3.36 -18.16
CA LEU A 264 -12.00 -4.70 -17.85
C LEU A 264 -13.10 -5.62 -17.28
N ASN A 265 -13.92 -5.10 -16.37
CA ASN A 265 -15.04 -5.84 -15.80
C ASN A 265 -16.02 -6.32 -16.88
N VAL A 266 -16.35 -5.46 -17.85
CA VAL A 266 -17.21 -5.82 -18.99
C VAL A 266 -16.53 -6.86 -19.87
N SER A 267 -15.28 -6.65 -20.26
CA SER A 267 -14.51 -7.56 -21.13
C SER A 267 -14.42 -8.96 -20.54
N LEU A 268 -13.95 -9.10 -19.29
CA LEU A 268 -13.84 -10.41 -18.64
C LEU A 268 -15.22 -11.04 -18.35
N GLY A 269 -16.26 -10.22 -18.18
CA GLY A 269 -17.62 -10.73 -17.91
C GLY A 269 -18.32 -11.32 -19.12
N GLN A 270 -17.83 -11.02 -20.32
CA GLN A 270 -18.37 -11.53 -21.58
C GLN A 270 -17.60 -12.75 -22.12
N MET A 271 -16.46 -13.08 -21.50
CA MET A 271 -15.62 -14.20 -21.91
C MET A 271 -16.25 -15.55 -21.57
N THR A 272 -16.06 -16.50 -22.48
CA THR A 272 -16.29 -17.93 -22.27
C THR A 272 -15.23 -18.52 -21.34
N SER A 273 -15.46 -19.75 -20.84
CA SER A 273 -14.47 -20.43 -19.99
C SER A 273 -13.12 -20.62 -20.67
N GLU A 274 -13.10 -20.97 -21.97
CA GLU A 274 -11.85 -21.14 -22.73
C GLU A 274 -11.09 -19.82 -22.93
N GLU A 275 -11.80 -18.71 -23.11
CA GLU A 275 -11.21 -17.36 -23.16
C GLU A 275 -10.66 -16.93 -21.80
N LEU A 276 -11.32 -17.30 -20.70
CA LEU A 276 -10.83 -17.04 -19.34
C LEU A 276 -9.59 -17.88 -19.01
N ASP A 277 -9.54 -19.14 -19.45
CA ASP A 277 -8.34 -19.99 -19.31
C ASP A 277 -7.17 -19.41 -20.11
N THR A 278 -7.44 -18.90 -21.32
CA THR A 278 -6.43 -18.21 -22.14
C THR A 278 -5.94 -16.93 -21.45
N PHE A 279 -6.85 -16.16 -20.86
CA PHE A 279 -6.51 -14.97 -20.09
C PHE A 279 -5.65 -15.32 -18.86
N ALA A 280 -5.98 -16.38 -18.12
CA ALA A 280 -5.19 -16.87 -16.99
C ALA A 280 -3.77 -17.27 -17.41
N ASN A 281 -3.61 -17.94 -18.55
CA ASN A 281 -2.29 -18.25 -19.12
C ASN A 281 -1.51 -16.99 -19.52
N ASN A 282 -2.19 -15.94 -20.00
CA ASN A 282 -1.55 -14.65 -20.28
C ASN A 282 -1.12 -13.93 -18.99
N LEU A 283 -1.89 -14.05 -17.90
CA LEU A 283 -1.47 -13.55 -16.58
C LEU A 283 -0.23 -14.30 -16.07
N GLU A 284 -0.18 -15.63 -16.24
CA GLU A 284 1.00 -16.43 -15.88
C GLU A 284 2.22 -15.99 -16.68
N TYR A 285 2.06 -15.74 -17.99
CA TYR A 285 3.11 -15.17 -18.82
C TYR A 285 3.56 -13.79 -18.30
N LEU A 286 2.64 -12.87 -17.98
CA LEU A 286 2.99 -11.57 -17.42
C LEU A 286 3.78 -11.69 -16.12
N LEU A 287 3.33 -12.55 -15.20
CA LEU A 287 3.93 -12.68 -13.89
C LEU A 287 5.27 -13.42 -13.97
N ARG A 288 5.32 -14.62 -14.58
CA ARG A 288 6.46 -15.55 -14.47
C ARG A 288 7.07 -15.99 -15.80
N GLY A 289 6.71 -15.34 -16.92
CA GLY A 289 7.32 -15.60 -18.23
C GLY A 289 8.83 -15.29 -18.29
N SER A 290 9.53 -15.97 -19.20
CA SER A 290 10.99 -15.87 -19.35
C SER A 290 11.48 -14.62 -20.08
N ASP A 291 10.58 -13.91 -20.78
CA ASP A 291 10.93 -12.71 -21.53
C ASP A 291 11.17 -11.53 -20.57
N PRO A 292 11.94 -10.49 -20.98
CA PRO A 292 12.10 -9.28 -20.18
C PRO A 292 10.74 -8.70 -19.76
N LEU A 293 10.66 -8.18 -18.53
CA LEU A 293 9.39 -7.69 -17.96
C LEU A 293 8.71 -6.65 -18.86
N GLY A 294 9.49 -5.73 -19.46
CA GLY A 294 8.95 -4.73 -20.37
C GLY A 294 8.24 -5.35 -21.58
N ASP A 295 8.83 -6.38 -22.18
CA ASP A 295 8.26 -7.09 -23.33
C ASP A 295 6.96 -7.80 -22.95
N ARG A 296 6.96 -8.47 -21.79
CA ARG A 296 5.76 -9.15 -21.26
C ARG A 296 4.60 -8.17 -21.01
N VAL A 297 4.92 -7.00 -20.48
CA VAL A 297 3.94 -5.93 -20.23
C VAL A 297 3.39 -5.39 -21.53
N ASN A 298 4.26 -5.10 -22.51
CA ASN A 298 3.83 -4.61 -23.82
C ASN A 298 2.89 -5.60 -24.52
N ALA A 299 3.20 -6.90 -24.44
CA ALA A 299 2.36 -7.94 -25.03
C ALA A 299 0.93 -7.99 -24.44
N LEU A 300 0.79 -7.77 -23.12
CA LEU A 300 -0.53 -7.72 -22.46
C LEU A 300 -1.23 -6.36 -22.57
N MET A 301 -0.53 -5.32 -23.05
CA MET A 301 -1.12 -4.03 -23.35
C MET A 301 -1.63 -3.95 -24.81
N ASP A 302 -1.13 -4.81 -25.70
CA ASP A 302 -1.55 -4.86 -27.10
C ASP A 302 -2.71 -5.85 -27.32
N GLU A 303 -3.92 -5.32 -27.58
CA GLU A 303 -5.13 -6.12 -27.88
C GLU A 303 -4.97 -7.03 -29.13
N SER A 304 -4.00 -6.76 -30.01
CA SER A 304 -3.71 -7.60 -31.18
C SER A 304 -2.79 -8.79 -30.86
N GLU A 305 -2.18 -8.80 -29.67
CA GLU A 305 -1.31 -9.86 -29.19
C GLU A 305 -1.96 -10.64 -28.03
N ARG A 306 -1.74 -10.23 -26.77
CA ARG A 306 -2.26 -10.90 -25.56
C ARG A 306 -3.20 -10.01 -24.75
N GLY A 307 -3.41 -8.77 -25.17
CA GLY A 307 -4.13 -7.75 -24.42
C GLY A 307 -5.63 -7.97 -24.37
N VAL A 308 -6.22 -7.54 -23.26
CA VAL A 308 -7.67 -7.54 -23.04
C VAL A 308 -8.12 -6.09 -22.90
N LYS A 309 -9.19 -5.71 -23.59
CA LYS A 309 -9.73 -4.36 -23.51
C LYS A 309 -10.00 -3.93 -22.07
N GLY A 310 -9.37 -2.84 -21.64
CA GLY A 310 -9.44 -2.31 -20.29
C GLY A 310 -8.43 -2.90 -19.30
N PHE A 311 -7.64 -3.90 -19.70
CA PHE A 311 -6.48 -4.38 -18.95
C PHE A 311 -5.31 -3.44 -19.24
N GLY A 312 -4.99 -2.59 -18.26
CA GLY A 312 -4.03 -1.49 -18.44
C GLY A 312 -2.91 -1.47 -17.42
N GLU A 313 -1.98 -0.53 -17.61
CA GLU A 313 -0.81 -0.26 -16.76
C GLU A 313 -1.13 -0.30 -15.25
N ALA A 314 -2.26 0.28 -14.85
CA ALA A 314 -2.70 0.34 -13.47
C ALA A 314 -2.94 -1.04 -12.84
N VAL A 315 -3.59 -1.94 -13.59
CA VAL A 315 -3.88 -3.30 -13.14
C VAL A 315 -2.61 -4.14 -13.18
N ILE A 316 -1.82 -4.02 -14.25
CA ILE A 316 -0.55 -4.72 -14.41
C ILE A 316 0.41 -4.39 -13.26
N THR A 317 0.62 -3.11 -12.97
CA THR A 317 1.50 -2.68 -11.88
C THR A 317 1.04 -3.23 -10.53
N LYS A 318 -0.28 -3.24 -10.29
CA LYS A 318 -0.83 -3.82 -9.06
C LYS A 318 -0.54 -5.32 -8.96
N LEU A 319 -0.75 -6.08 -10.03
CA LEU A 319 -0.49 -7.52 -10.05
C LEU A 319 1.00 -7.82 -9.82
N LEU A 320 1.88 -7.06 -10.48
CA LEU A 320 3.33 -7.16 -10.29
C LEU A 320 3.76 -6.79 -8.87
N ALA A 321 3.16 -5.77 -8.25
CA ALA A 321 3.42 -5.41 -6.86
C ALA A 321 2.94 -6.47 -5.85
N ILE A 322 1.89 -7.22 -6.19
CA ILE A 322 1.40 -8.32 -5.35
C ILE A 322 2.37 -9.51 -5.41
N GLU A 323 2.82 -9.88 -6.61
CA GLU A 323 3.74 -11.01 -6.85
C GLU A 323 5.18 -10.70 -6.40
N TYR A 324 5.66 -9.49 -6.68
CA TYR A 324 7.02 -9.03 -6.43
C TYR A 324 7.04 -7.87 -5.42
N PRO A 325 6.61 -8.10 -4.16
CA PRO A 325 6.38 -7.06 -3.15
C PRO A 325 7.67 -6.39 -2.67
N PHE A 326 8.84 -6.93 -3.00
CA PHE A 326 10.16 -6.37 -2.67
C PHE A 326 10.83 -5.67 -3.86
N GLU A 327 10.27 -5.83 -5.06
CA GLU A 327 10.86 -5.30 -6.29
C GLU A 327 10.00 -4.18 -6.88
N VAL A 328 8.68 -4.24 -6.74
CA VAL A 328 7.77 -3.33 -7.44
C VAL A 328 7.10 -2.36 -6.46
N VAL A 329 7.36 -1.07 -6.65
CA VAL A 329 6.73 0.02 -5.90
C VAL A 329 5.27 0.17 -6.37
N PRO A 330 4.26 0.05 -5.48
CA PRO A 330 2.83 0.04 -5.82
C PRO A 330 2.25 1.43 -6.17
N VAL A 331 2.90 2.12 -7.11
CA VAL A 331 2.41 3.34 -7.77
C VAL A 331 1.90 2.95 -9.16
N CYS A 332 0.58 2.84 -9.31
CA CYS A 332 -0.04 2.06 -10.39
C CYS A 332 0.15 2.62 -11.81
N VAL A 333 0.42 3.91 -11.98
CA VAL A 333 0.51 4.55 -13.30
C VAL A 333 1.75 5.41 -13.41
N TYR A 334 2.28 5.59 -14.61
CA TYR A 334 3.38 6.50 -14.86
C TYR A 334 2.91 7.95 -14.93
N ARG A 335 1.83 8.22 -15.67
CA ARG A 335 1.31 9.58 -15.91
C ARG A 335 0.29 10.00 -14.85
N GLY A 336 0.11 11.31 -14.73
CA GLY A 336 -0.91 11.92 -13.87
C GLY A 336 -0.38 12.38 -12.51
N PRO A 337 -1.23 13.06 -11.71
CA PRO A 337 -0.82 13.75 -10.48
C PRO A 337 -0.36 12.80 -9.37
N LYS A 338 -0.62 11.49 -9.50
CA LYS A 338 -0.19 10.47 -8.55
C LYS A 338 0.68 9.40 -9.22
N GLY A 339 1.19 9.67 -10.42
CA GLY A 339 1.96 8.69 -11.20
C GLY A 339 3.47 8.72 -10.94
N LYS A 340 4.17 7.64 -11.32
CA LYS A 340 5.63 7.48 -11.15
C LYS A 340 6.42 8.63 -11.77
N GLY A 341 6.00 9.16 -12.93
CA GLY A 341 6.68 10.30 -13.56
C GLY A 341 6.69 11.56 -12.70
N ARG A 342 5.64 11.82 -11.91
CA ARG A 342 5.63 12.92 -10.92
C ARG A 342 6.56 12.60 -9.76
N MET A 343 6.54 11.36 -9.27
CA MET A 343 7.40 10.94 -8.15
C MET A 343 8.88 11.05 -8.49
N LEU A 344 9.26 10.68 -9.72
CA LEU A 344 10.63 10.87 -10.21
C LEU A 344 11.04 12.34 -10.19
N LYS A 345 10.19 13.24 -10.71
CA LYS A 345 10.44 14.69 -10.69
C LYS A 345 10.56 15.24 -9.26
N LEU A 346 9.69 14.80 -8.34
CA LEU A 346 9.72 15.24 -6.94
C LEU A 346 11.01 14.82 -6.22
N LEU A 347 11.62 13.73 -6.64
CA LEU A 347 12.87 13.23 -6.09
C LEU A 347 14.11 13.70 -6.88
N ASP A 348 13.93 14.64 -7.82
CA ASP A 348 14.98 15.15 -8.72
C ASP A 348 15.68 14.02 -9.53
N LEU A 349 14.91 12.98 -9.88
CA LEU A 349 15.38 11.87 -10.69
C LEU A 349 15.09 12.15 -12.16
N HIS A 350 16.15 12.48 -12.90
CA HIS A 350 16.10 12.75 -14.33
C HIS A 350 16.87 11.70 -15.12
N GLU A 351 16.22 11.09 -16.10
CA GLU A 351 16.84 10.17 -17.05
C GLU A 351 16.42 10.52 -18.48
N ASP A 352 17.41 10.84 -19.33
CA ASP A 352 17.19 11.20 -20.72
C ASP A 352 16.56 10.03 -21.50
N GLY A 353 15.48 10.31 -22.22
CA GLY A 353 14.80 9.32 -23.05
C GLY A 353 13.81 8.41 -22.31
N LEU A 354 13.64 8.54 -20.98
CA LEU A 354 12.67 7.75 -20.21
C LEU A 354 11.24 7.88 -20.78
N ASP A 355 10.84 9.09 -21.18
CA ASP A 355 9.52 9.35 -21.76
C ASP A 355 9.34 8.80 -23.18
N SER A 356 10.44 8.47 -23.85
CA SER A 356 10.46 7.89 -25.20
C SER A 356 10.43 6.37 -25.23
N LEU A 357 10.61 5.70 -24.08
CA LEU A 357 10.44 4.26 -23.95
C LEU A 357 8.99 3.86 -24.20
N ASP A 358 8.79 2.62 -24.66
CA ASP A 358 7.47 1.99 -24.65
C ASP A 358 6.93 1.83 -23.21
N THR A 359 5.67 1.44 -23.08
CA THR A 359 4.99 1.40 -21.78
C THR A 359 5.68 0.44 -20.81
N GLY A 360 6.03 -0.77 -21.26
CA GLY A 360 6.70 -1.76 -20.44
C GLY A 360 8.09 -1.33 -19.98
N GLY A 361 8.91 -0.83 -20.90
CA GLY A 361 10.25 -0.32 -20.59
C GLY A 361 10.20 0.87 -19.63
N ARG A 362 9.27 1.80 -19.85
CA ARG A 362 9.04 2.94 -18.95
C ARG A 362 8.61 2.51 -17.56
N MET A 363 7.72 1.52 -17.47
CA MET A 363 7.20 1.02 -16.20
C MET A 363 8.31 0.31 -15.39
N ALA A 364 9.13 -0.51 -16.04
CA ALA A 364 10.27 -1.17 -15.42
C ALA A 364 11.32 -0.14 -14.96
N ARG A 365 11.73 0.75 -15.85
CA ARG A 365 12.80 1.71 -15.57
C ARG A 365 12.43 2.74 -14.49
N SER A 366 11.21 3.28 -14.56
CA SER A 366 10.73 4.21 -13.52
C SER A 366 10.58 3.53 -12.16
N ASN A 367 10.30 2.22 -12.13
CA ASN A 367 10.24 1.46 -10.89
C ASN A 367 11.63 1.29 -10.26
N GLU A 368 12.63 0.89 -11.04
CA GLU A 368 14.02 0.77 -10.60
C GLU A 368 14.53 2.08 -10.00
N LEU A 369 14.37 3.19 -10.72
CA LEU A 369 14.81 4.51 -10.26
C LEU A 369 14.20 4.91 -8.92
N LEU A 370 12.89 4.69 -8.73
CA LEU A 370 12.22 4.99 -7.46
C LEU A 370 12.70 4.06 -6.34
N ARG A 371 12.83 2.77 -6.61
CA ARG A 371 13.28 1.79 -5.62
C ARG A 371 14.70 2.08 -5.19
N ASP A 372 15.61 2.29 -6.13
CA ASP A 372 17.03 2.54 -5.86
C ASP A 372 17.23 3.85 -5.08
N ARG A 373 16.39 4.87 -5.34
CA ARG A 373 16.45 6.14 -4.60
C ARG A 373 15.96 6.02 -3.15
N LEU A 374 14.99 5.15 -2.90
CA LEU A 374 14.29 5.04 -1.61
C LEU A 374 14.72 3.85 -0.76
N SER A 375 15.37 2.85 -1.34
CA SER A 375 15.91 1.69 -0.61
C SER A 375 16.85 2.06 0.53
N PRO A 376 17.64 3.17 0.50
CA PRO A 376 18.41 3.60 1.66
C PRO A 376 17.59 3.92 2.90
N PHE A 377 16.32 4.29 2.74
CA PHE A 377 15.44 4.72 3.82
C PHE A 377 14.43 3.64 4.23
N PHE A 378 13.98 2.84 3.26
CA PHE A 378 12.88 1.89 3.42
C PHE A 378 13.30 0.42 3.28
N GLY A 379 14.56 0.13 2.93
CA GLY A 379 15.01 -1.23 2.61
C GLY A 379 14.17 -1.82 1.48
N ASP A 380 13.65 -3.04 1.68
CA ASP A 380 12.77 -3.72 0.72
C ASP A 380 11.27 -3.39 0.91
N ASP A 381 10.93 -2.42 1.77
CA ASP A 381 9.54 -2.03 2.02
C ASP A 381 8.98 -1.14 0.90
N THR A 382 8.76 -1.72 -0.28
CA THR A 382 8.20 -1.02 -1.46
C THR A 382 6.83 -0.39 -1.18
N TYR A 383 6.03 -0.99 -0.30
CA TYR A 383 4.76 -0.41 0.16
C TYR A 383 5.00 0.88 0.96
N GLY A 384 5.98 0.87 1.87
CA GLY A 384 6.43 2.05 2.60
C GLY A 384 6.96 3.14 1.68
N MET A 385 7.74 2.76 0.66
CA MET A 385 8.20 3.69 -0.38
C MET A 385 7.01 4.39 -1.07
N ALA A 386 5.98 3.64 -1.47
CA ALA A 386 4.79 4.22 -2.09
C ALA A 386 4.01 5.13 -1.14
N ARG A 387 3.85 4.74 0.13
CA ARG A 387 3.21 5.58 1.17
C ARG A 387 3.94 6.91 1.35
N PHE A 388 5.27 6.84 1.45
CA PHE A 388 6.13 8.02 1.51
C PHE A 388 5.98 8.89 0.27
N LEU A 389 6.07 8.32 -0.94
CA LEU A 389 5.93 9.06 -2.20
C LEU A 389 4.60 9.81 -2.30
N TYR A 390 3.49 9.18 -1.93
CA TYR A 390 2.19 9.84 -1.94
C TYR A 390 2.12 10.99 -0.94
N TRP A 391 2.60 10.77 0.29
CA TRP A 391 2.64 11.82 1.31
C TRP A 391 3.59 12.96 0.93
N TYR A 392 4.77 12.65 0.41
CA TYR A 392 5.78 13.62 -0.01
C TYR A 392 5.28 14.48 -1.17
N SER A 393 4.52 13.88 -2.10
CA SER A 393 3.86 14.60 -3.19
C SER A 393 2.75 15.57 -2.74
N GLU A 394 2.26 15.42 -1.52
CA GLU A 394 1.22 16.28 -0.92
C GLU A 394 1.85 17.37 0.00
N ARG A 395 3.17 17.35 0.25
CA ARG A 395 3.88 18.32 1.11
C ARG A 395 4.46 19.56 0.42
N GLY A 396 4.72 19.49 -0.88
CA GLY A 396 5.41 20.56 -1.61
C GLY A 396 4.51 21.74 -1.97
N ASP A 397 4.35 22.71 -1.07
CA ASP A 397 3.86 24.06 -1.39
C ASP A 397 5.00 24.89 -2.00
N GLY A 398 5.17 24.78 -3.32
CA GLY A 398 5.94 25.72 -4.13
C GLY A 398 5.17 25.97 -5.42
N GLU A 399 4.57 27.16 -5.55
CA GLU A 399 4.06 27.66 -6.83
C GLU A 399 5.19 27.62 -7.86
N ILE A 400 5.07 26.79 -8.90
CA ILE A 400 5.47 27.05 -10.29
C ILE A 400 4.70 26.06 -11.19
N GLU A 401 3.85 26.65 -12.03
CA GLU A 401 3.14 26.11 -13.20
C GLU A 401 2.33 24.82 -13.00
N SER A 402 1.01 25.01 -12.85
CA SER A 402 -0.03 24.05 -13.18
C SER A 402 0.19 23.49 -14.60
N ALA A 403 0.94 22.41 -14.70
CA ALA A 403 1.03 21.59 -15.90
C ALA A 403 0.19 20.33 -15.65
N ASP A 404 -1.10 20.53 -15.90
CA ASP A 404 -2.21 19.59 -15.99
C ASP A 404 -2.63 18.88 -14.69
N GLU A 405 -3.19 19.66 -13.76
CA GLU A 405 -4.48 19.25 -13.20
C GLU A 405 -5.33 18.78 -14.39
N ILE A 406 -5.86 17.56 -14.36
CA ILE A 406 -7.05 17.29 -15.16
C ILE A 406 -8.02 18.34 -14.66
N ASP A 407 -8.26 19.38 -15.46
CA ASP A 407 -9.17 20.46 -15.11
C ASP A 407 -10.55 19.82 -15.01
N HIS A 408 -10.86 19.21 -13.87
CA HIS A 408 -12.03 18.36 -13.73
C HIS A 408 -13.28 19.22 -13.92
N ILE A 409 -13.18 20.51 -13.60
CA ILE A 409 -14.24 21.49 -13.77
C ILE A 409 -14.31 21.99 -15.22
N GLY A 410 -13.20 22.27 -15.89
CA GLY A 410 -13.18 22.64 -17.31
C GLY A 410 -13.57 21.48 -18.24
N ASN A 411 -13.03 20.28 -18.02
CA ASN A 411 -13.46 19.06 -18.72
C ASN A 411 -14.94 18.76 -18.47
N LEU A 412 -15.44 19.04 -17.27
CA LEU A 412 -16.85 18.95 -16.96
C LEU A 412 -17.64 20.01 -17.73
N ALA A 413 -17.16 21.26 -17.78
CA ALA A 413 -17.78 22.38 -18.50
C ALA A 413 -18.03 22.01 -19.97
N ASP A 414 -17.00 21.49 -20.64
CA ASP A 414 -17.09 21.02 -22.02
C ASP A 414 -18.08 19.85 -22.18
N LYS A 415 -18.08 18.92 -21.22
CA LYS A 415 -18.94 17.72 -21.26
C LYS A 415 -20.42 18.02 -21.03
N VAL A 416 -20.72 18.97 -20.15
CA VAL A 416 -22.11 19.31 -19.77
C VAL A 416 -22.62 20.57 -20.45
N PHE A 417 -21.78 21.24 -21.24
CA PHE A 417 -22.09 22.47 -21.98
C PHE A 417 -22.56 23.61 -21.06
N VAL A 418 -21.99 23.66 -19.85
CA VAL A 418 -22.22 24.72 -18.85
C VAL A 418 -20.91 25.47 -18.66
N ASP A 419 -20.98 26.79 -18.49
CA ASP A 419 -19.77 27.60 -18.32
C ASP A 419 -18.98 27.19 -17.07
N ARG A 420 -17.65 27.18 -17.21
CA ARG A 420 -16.74 26.84 -16.11
C ARG A 420 -17.01 27.65 -14.84
N ALA A 421 -17.23 28.96 -14.99
CA ALA A 421 -17.51 29.85 -13.86
C ALA A 421 -18.75 29.43 -13.04
N VAL A 422 -19.75 28.85 -13.70
CA VAL A 422 -20.97 28.36 -13.05
C VAL A 422 -20.68 27.09 -12.25
N LEU A 423 -19.86 26.19 -12.80
CA LEU A 423 -19.48 24.96 -12.10
C LEU A 423 -18.56 25.28 -10.91
N GLU A 424 -17.66 26.25 -11.05
CA GLU A 424 -16.85 26.78 -9.95
C GLU A 424 -17.73 27.42 -8.87
N GLU A 425 -18.79 28.15 -9.25
CA GLU A 425 -19.79 28.64 -8.29
C GLU A 425 -20.47 27.48 -7.55
N PHE A 426 -20.83 26.38 -8.23
CA PHE A 426 -21.43 25.22 -7.55
C PHE A 426 -20.47 24.57 -6.54
N VAL A 427 -19.18 24.49 -6.87
CA VAL A 427 -18.15 24.03 -5.94
C VAL A 427 -18.02 24.98 -4.75
N GLY A 428 -17.97 26.30 -4.97
CA GLY A 428 -17.93 27.28 -3.88
C GLY A 428 -19.15 27.21 -2.95
N LEU A 429 -20.35 26.95 -3.49
CA LEU A 429 -21.56 26.73 -2.68
C LEU A 429 -21.47 25.42 -1.86
N LEU A 430 -20.85 24.38 -2.41
CA LEU A 430 -20.57 23.14 -1.68
C LEU A 430 -19.50 23.34 -0.61
N GLU A 431 -18.48 24.15 -0.83
CA GLU A 431 -17.47 24.48 0.18
C GLU A 431 -18.08 25.26 1.35
N ASP A 432 -19.02 26.18 1.09
CA ASP A 432 -19.66 27.00 2.11
C ASP A 432 -20.55 26.17 3.06
N LYS A 433 -21.49 25.37 2.52
CA LYS A 433 -22.46 24.64 3.35
C LYS A 433 -22.22 23.13 3.42
N GLY A 434 -21.49 22.57 2.48
CA GLY A 434 -21.40 21.11 2.27
C GLY A 434 -22.62 20.53 1.55
N GLN A 435 -23.60 21.35 1.15
CA GLN A 435 -24.79 20.84 0.47
C GLN A 435 -25.51 21.83 -0.45
N ILE A 436 -25.92 21.33 -1.62
CA ILE A 436 -26.66 22.08 -2.64
C ILE A 436 -27.88 21.28 -3.15
N ILE A 437 -28.90 21.98 -3.63
CA ILE A 437 -30.06 21.39 -4.32
C ILE A 437 -30.22 22.05 -5.69
N PHE A 438 -30.18 21.24 -6.73
CA PHE A 438 -30.52 21.61 -8.10
C PHE A 438 -32.03 21.46 -8.30
N TYR A 439 -32.72 22.55 -8.63
CA TYR A 439 -34.17 22.54 -8.81
C TYR A 439 -34.63 23.15 -10.13
N GLY A 440 -35.68 22.59 -10.72
CA GLY A 440 -36.24 23.10 -11.98
C GLY A 440 -37.18 22.10 -12.66
N PRO A 441 -37.68 22.43 -13.87
CA PRO A 441 -38.53 21.55 -14.66
C PRO A 441 -37.87 20.19 -14.95
N PRO A 442 -38.63 19.11 -15.21
CA PRO A 442 -38.07 17.85 -15.64
C PRO A 442 -37.34 18.01 -16.99
N GLY A 443 -36.32 17.18 -17.24
CA GLY A 443 -35.58 17.19 -18.50
C GLY A 443 -34.49 18.26 -18.62
N THR A 444 -34.25 19.08 -17.60
CA THR A 444 -33.23 20.16 -17.63
C THR A 444 -31.81 19.73 -17.23
N GLY A 445 -31.51 18.43 -17.24
CA GLY A 445 -30.14 17.93 -17.00
C GLY A 445 -29.66 17.93 -15.54
N LYS A 446 -30.48 18.34 -14.55
CA LYS A 446 -30.12 18.41 -13.11
C LYS A 446 -29.40 17.17 -12.58
N THR A 447 -30.00 15.99 -12.77
CA THR A 447 -29.42 14.71 -12.32
C THR A 447 -28.15 14.34 -13.07
N TYR A 448 -28.06 14.70 -14.35
CA TYR A 448 -26.85 14.48 -15.13
C TYR A 448 -25.71 15.37 -14.60
N VAL A 449 -25.93 16.68 -14.49
CA VAL A 449 -24.94 17.63 -13.98
C VAL A 449 -24.53 17.31 -12.54
N GLY A 450 -25.47 16.98 -11.65
CA GLY A 450 -25.15 16.58 -10.26
C GLY A 450 -24.28 15.32 -10.18
N ARG A 451 -24.53 14.33 -11.04
CA ARG A 451 -23.70 13.12 -11.10
C ARG A 451 -22.33 13.39 -11.69
N GLU A 452 -22.24 14.21 -12.73
CA GLU A 452 -20.95 14.53 -13.36
C GLU A 452 -20.11 15.47 -12.49
N LEU A 453 -20.74 16.41 -11.77
CA LEU A 453 -20.08 17.25 -10.77
C LEU A 453 -19.58 16.41 -9.58
N ALA A 454 -20.39 15.49 -9.06
CA ALA A 454 -19.93 14.52 -8.06
C ALA A 454 -18.73 13.71 -8.56
N LYS A 455 -18.69 13.41 -9.87
CA LYS A 455 -17.56 12.69 -10.44
C LYS A 455 -16.29 13.52 -10.54
N ALA A 456 -16.43 14.80 -10.88
CA ALA A 456 -15.34 15.76 -10.93
C ALA A 456 -14.75 16.01 -9.53
N ILE A 457 -15.60 16.18 -8.52
CA ILE A 457 -15.22 16.46 -7.14
C ILE A 457 -14.58 15.24 -6.46
N ALA A 458 -15.18 14.06 -6.60
CA ALA A 458 -14.72 12.83 -5.96
C ALA A 458 -14.47 11.75 -7.03
N PRO A 459 -13.32 11.76 -7.74
CA PRO A 459 -13.04 10.88 -8.89
C PRO A 459 -13.11 9.37 -8.61
N ASP A 460 -12.96 8.94 -7.36
CA ASP A 460 -13.10 7.53 -6.96
C ASP A 460 -14.59 7.16 -6.73
N PRO A 461 -15.16 6.17 -7.43
CA PRO A 461 -16.51 5.65 -7.18
C PRO A 461 -16.78 5.27 -5.72
N ALA A 462 -15.79 4.82 -4.95
CA ALA A 462 -15.99 4.48 -3.54
C ALA A 462 -16.36 5.71 -2.69
N GLN A 463 -15.93 6.90 -3.12
CA GLN A 463 -16.14 8.18 -2.45
C GLN A 463 -17.48 8.83 -2.80
N ARG A 464 -18.28 8.21 -3.68
CA ARG A 464 -19.54 8.78 -4.14
C ARG A 464 -20.66 7.76 -4.13
N MET A 465 -21.85 8.21 -3.74
CA MET A 465 -23.03 7.37 -3.65
C MET A 465 -24.22 8.10 -4.26
N LEU A 466 -25.06 7.37 -5.00
CA LEU A 466 -26.28 7.90 -5.59
C LEU A 466 -27.46 7.15 -4.97
N VAL A 467 -28.41 7.91 -4.43
CA VAL A 467 -29.69 7.40 -3.94
C VAL A 467 -30.82 8.18 -4.60
N GLN A 468 -31.97 7.54 -4.78
CA GLN A 468 -33.17 8.19 -5.27
C GLN A 468 -34.27 8.10 -4.22
N PHE A 469 -34.88 9.23 -3.89
CA PHE A 469 -35.95 9.28 -2.90
C PHE A 469 -37.31 8.94 -3.52
N HIS A 470 -38.13 8.26 -2.72
CA HIS A 470 -39.50 7.89 -3.06
C HIS A 470 -40.43 8.16 -1.85
N PRO A 471 -41.76 8.19 -2.03
CA PRO A 471 -42.69 8.53 -0.96
C PRO A 471 -42.59 7.65 0.30
N SER A 472 -42.14 6.40 0.13
CA SER A 472 -41.94 5.44 1.22
C SER A 472 -40.53 5.47 1.84
N THR A 473 -39.62 6.34 1.38
CA THR A 473 -38.28 6.45 1.96
C THR A 473 -38.38 6.91 3.42
N SER A 474 -37.73 6.18 4.31
CA SER A 474 -37.75 6.43 5.76
C SER A 474 -36.36 6.77 6.31
N TYR A 475 -36.30 7.21 7.57
CA TYR A 475 -35.04 7.40 8.29
C TYR A 475 -34.25 6.09 8.35
N GLU A 476 -34.96 4.99 8.59
CA GLU A 476 -34.40 3.65 8.75
C GLU A 476 -33.76 3.12 7.46
N ASP A 477 -34.22 3.59 6.30
CA ASP A 477 -33.62 3.27 5.00
C ASP A 477 -32.42 4.16 4.68
N PHE A 478 -32.46 5.43 5.10
CA PHE A 478 -31.49 6.43 4.70
C PHE A 478 -30.25 6.50 5.62
N PHE A 479 -30.45 6.33 6.93
CA PHE A 479 -29.40 6.48 7.91
C PHE A 479 -29.11 5.19 8.68
N GLU A 480 -30.03 4.70 9.52
CA GLU A 480 -29.90 3.37 10.13
C GLU A 480 -31.23 2.89 10.72
N GLY A 481 -31.45 1.57 10.70
CA GLY A 481 -32.63 0.98 11.31
C GLY A 481 -32.53 -0.53 11.50
N PHE A 482 -33.33 -1.07 12.41
CA PHE A 482 -33.40 -2.50 12.64
C PHE A 482 -34.05 -3.21 11.44
N ARG A 483 -33.42 -4.28 10.99
CA ARG A 483 -33.92 -5.19 9.95
C ARG A 483 -33.98 -6.60 10.50
N PRO A 484 -35.06 -7.36 10.22
CA PRO A 484 -35.14 -8.75 10.60
C PRO A 484 -34.15 -9.59 9.78
N GLU A 485 -33.39 -10.44 10.46
CA GLU A 485 -32.51 -11.45 9.86
C GLU A 485 -32.75 -12.80 10.51
N THR A 486 -32.65 -13.86 9.74
CA THR A 486 -32.74 -15.22 10.24
C THR A 486 -31.34 -15.70 10.59
N ASP A 487 -31.11 -16.12 11.83
CA ASP A 487 -29.83 -16.71 12.22
C ASP A 487 -29.61 -18.11 11.60
N VAL A 488 -28.41 -18.68 11.80
CA VAL A 488 -28.05 -20.03 11.31
C VAL A 488 -28.96 -21.15 11.86
N ARG A 489 -29.79 -20.87 12.86
CA ARG A 489 -30.73 -21.82 13.49
C ARG A 489 -32.17 -21.58 13.04
N GLY A 490 -32.43 -20.64 12.13
CA GLY A 490 -33.78 -20.32 11.67
C GLY A 490 -34.54 -19.36 12.58
N GLN A 491 -33.90 -18.76 13.60
CA GLN A 491 -34.55 -17.86 14.54
C GLN A 491 -34.53 -16.41 14.01
N LEU A 492 -35.67 -15.73 14.14
CA LEU A 492 -35.79 -14.31 13.82
C LEU A 492 -34.98 -13.47 14.82
N THR A 493 -34.00 -12.73 14.31
CA THR A 493 -33.18 -11.75 15.03
C THR A 493 -33.32 -10.38 14.38
N TYR A 494 -32.99 -9.30 15.10
CA TYR A 494 -32.98 -7.95 14.53
C TYR A 494 -31.55 -7.43 14.52
N ARG A 495 -31.06 -7.06 13.33
CA ARG A 495 -29.76 -6.41 13.16
C ARG A 495 -29.97 -4.94 12.83
N LEU A 496 -29.19 -4.06 13.45
CA LEU A 496 -29.13 -2.66 13.07
C LEU A 496 -28.30 -2.54 11.77
N VAL A 497 -28.94 -2.05 10.71
CA VAL A 497 -28.31 -1.92 9.38
C VAL A 497 -28.09 -0.43 9.08
N LYS A 498 -26.89 -0.09 8.63
CA LYS A 498 -26.55 1.26 8.18
C LYS A 498 -27.13 1.51 6.78
N GLY A 499 -27.78 2.66 6.63
CA GLY A 499 -28.25 3.20 5.36
C GLY A 499 -27.17 3.98 4.61
N PRO A 500 -27.51 4.47 3.40
CA PRO A 500 -26.59 5.18 2.50
C PRO A 500 -25.79 6.31 3.15
N LEU A 501 -26.43 7.18 3.95
CA LEU A 501 -25.75 8.32 4.56
C LEU A 501 -24.71 7.86 5.59
N ALA A 502 -25.08 6.91 6.46
CA ALA A 502 -24.16 6.36 7.45
C ALA A 502 -22.95 5.68 6.77
N LEU A 503 -23.20 4.89 5.71
CA LEU A 503 -22.15 4.18 4.98
C LEU A 503 -21.15 5.13 4.30
N ILE A 504 -21.61 6.20 3.66
CA ILE A 504 -20.70 7.16 3.03
C ILE A 504 -20.02 8.07 4.06
N ALA A 505 -20.67 8.36 5.18
CA ALA A 505 -20.06 9.09 6.30
C ALA A 505 -18.92 8.28 6.94
N ASP A 506 -19.07 6.96 7.12
CA ASP A 506 -17.97 6.10 7.57
C ASP A 506 -16.77 6.20 6.62
N ARG A 507 -17.00 6.08 5.30
CA ARG A 507 -15.93 6.16 4.29
C ARG A 507 -15.21 7.51 4.28
N ALA A 508 -15.99 8.59 4.45
CA ALA A 508 -15.46 9.94 4.53
C ALA A 508 -14.61 10.15 5.78
N ARG A 509 -15.01 9.55 6.91
CA ARG A 509 -14.24 9.56 8.16
C ARG A 509 -12.93 8.76 8.05
N ASP A 510 -12.97 7.63 7.37
CA ASP A 510 -11.78 6.80 7.13
C ASP A 510 -10.77 7.46 6.19
N ASN A 511 -11.19 8.48 5.41
CA ASN A 511 -10.36 9.18 4.42
C ASN A 511 -10.57 10.70 4.47
N PRO A 512 -10.15 11.38 5.56
CA PRO A 512 -10.44 12.80 5.78
C PRO A 512 -9.82 13.74 4.74
N SER A 513 -8.77 13.31 4.02
CA SER A 513 -8.08 14.11 3.00
C SER A 513 -8.73 14.07 1.61
N LYS A 514 -9.85 13.36 1.44
CA LYS A 514 -10.56 13.23 0.16
C LYS A 514 -12.02 13.60 0.29
N GLN A 515 -12.54 14.32 -0.71
CA GLN A 515 -13.95 14.67 -0.77
C GLN A 515 -14.80 13.45 -1.09
N HIS A 516 -15.95 13.36 -0.43
CA HIS A 516 -16.97 12.36 -0.63
C HIS A 516 -18.28 13.05 -1.04
N VAL A 517 -19.04 12.46 -1.94
CA VAL A 517 -20.26 13.08 -2.46
C VAL A 517 -21.45 12.12 -2.42
N LEU A 518 -22.49 12.50 -1.69
CA LEU A 518 -23.79 11.83 -1.72
C LEU A 518 -24.73 12.59 -2.67
N VAL A 519 -25.12 11.96 -3.77
CA VAL A 519 -26.14 12.48 -4.68
C VAL A 519 -27.50 11.92 -4.28
N ILE A 520 -28.47 12.80 -4.00
CA ILE A 520 -29.85 12.46 -3.65
C ILE A 520 -30.77 12.92 -4.79
N ASP A 521 -31.16 12.00 -5.65
CA ASP A 521 -32.07 12.27 -6.75
C ASP A 521 -33.53 12.31 -6.28
N GLU A 522 -34.32 13.22 -6.86
CA GLU A 522 -35.75 13.41 -6.52
C GLU A 522 -35.97 13.66 -5.02
N ILE A 523 -35.10 14.47 -4.39
CA ILE A 523 -35.04 14.70 -2.95
C ILE A 523 -36.39 15.14 -2.36
N ASN A 524 -37.21 15.84 -3.13
CA ASN A 524 -38.52 16.29 -2.68
C ASN A 524 -39.54 15.15 -2.55
N ARG A 525 -39.38 14.00 -3.22
CA ARG A 525 -40.37 12.89 -3.21
C ARG A 525 -40.57 12.22 -1.85
N ALA A 526 -39.68 12.44 -0.90
CA ALA A 526 -39.81 11.96 0.47
C ALA A 526 -40.10 13.10 1.46
N ASN A 527 -40.63 12.74 2.63
CA ASN A 527 -40.78 13.70 3.73
C ASN A 527 -39.41 13.98 4.36
N LEU A 528 -38.74 15.03 3.89
CA LEU A 528 -37.36 15.34 4.27
C LEU A 528 -37.14 15.48 5.79
N PRO A 529 -37.98 16.22 6.54
CA PRO A 529 -37.85 16.25 8.00
C PRO A 529 -37.90 14.87 8.65
N LYS A 530 -38.75 13.97 8.15
CA LYS A 530 -38.85 12.60 8.67
C LYS A 530 -37.66 11.73 8.27
N VAL A 531 -37.14 11.88 7.05
CA VAL A 531 -36.01 11.08 6.55
C VAL A 531 -34.69 11.48 7.22
N PHE A 532 -34.45 12.78 7.39
CA PHE A 532 -33.22 13.26 8.03
C PHE A 532 -33.30 13.22 9.56
N GLY A 533 -34.48 13.36 10.16
CA GLY A 533 -34.63 13.30 11.63
C GLY A 533 -33.68 14.27 12.35
N GLU A 534 -32.92 13.75 13.29
CA GLU A 534 -31.90 14.46 14.05
C GLU A 534 -30.70 14.94 13.21
N LEU A 535 -30.45 14.33 12.05
CA LEU A 535 -29.34 14.70 11.15
C LEU A 535 -29.52 16.10 10.54
N LEU A 536 -30.74 16.63 10.55
CA LEU A 536 -31.01 18.02 10.17
C LEU A 536 -30.17 19.01 10.97
N PHE A 537 -29.85 18.69 12.22
CA PHE A 537 -28.98 19.51 13.05
C PHE A 537 -27.54 19.52 12.49
N LEU A 538 -27.01 18.35 12.13
CA LEU A 538 -25.64 18.19 11.64
C LEU A 538 -25.39 18.80 10.26
N LEU A 539 -26.43 18.98 9.43
CA LEU A 539 -26.29 19.71 8.16
C LEU A 539 -25.88 21.17 8.39
N GLU A 540 -26.19 21.75 9.55
CA GLU A 540 -25.85 23.13 9.89
C GLU A 540 -24.65 23.22 10.84
N TYR A 541 -24.58 22.30 11.80
CA TYR A 541 -23.52 22.27 12.82
C TYR A 541 -22.65 21.03 12.62
N ARG A 542 -21.83 21.03 11.56
CA ARG A 542 -20.99 19.89 11.17
C ARG A 542 -19.86 19.56 12.15
N GLU A 543 -19.49 20.50 13.02
CA GLU A 543 -18.51 20.31 14.11
C GLU A 543 -19.10 19.61 15.34
N GLU A 544 -20.42 19.51 15.41
CA GLU A 544 -21.11 18.97 16.56
C GLU A 544 -21.41 17.49 16.38
N THR A 545 -21.69 16.81 17.49
CA THR A 545 -22.13 15.42 17.47
C THR A 545 -23.56 15.29 17.98
N ILE A 546 -24.29 14.31 17.47
CA ILE A 546 -25.61 13.92 17.97
C ILE A 546 -25.57 12.46 18.43
N ARG A 547 -26.54 12.05 19.23
CA ARG A 547 -26.76 10.63 19.56
C ARG A 547 -28.04 10.18 18.87
N SER A 548 -27.94 9.16 18.01
CA SER A 548 -29.13 8.63 17.35
C SER A 548 -29.99 7.85 18.34
N LEU A 549 -31.28 7.70 18.04
CA LEU A 549 -32.18 6.89 18.87
C LEU A 549 -31.84 5.39 18.82
N TYR A 550 -31.16 4.94 17.76
CA TYR A 550 -30.74 3.55 17.60
C TYR A 550 -29.43 3.23 18.32
N ARG A 551 -28.56 4.24 18.52
CA ARG A 551 -27.26 4.09 19.21
C ARG A 551 -27.01 5.24 20.20
N PRO A 552 -27.71 5.25 21.35
CA PRO A 552 -27.53 6.33 22.33
C PRO A 552 -26.11 6.40 22.93
N ASP A 553 -25.35 5.30 22.87
CA ASP A 553 -24.00 5.20 23.42
C ASP A 553 -22.89 5.55 22.40
N GLU A 554 -23.24 5.69 21.12
CA GLU A 554 -22.29 5.97 20.03
C GLU A 554 -22.65 7.32 19.37
N PRO A 555 -21.91 8.41 19.66
CA PRO A 555 -22.17 9.70 19.03
C PRO A 555 -21.85 9.65 17.52
N PHE A 556 -22.69 10.29 16.73
CA PHE A 556 -22.53 10.46 15.30
C PHE A 556 -22.21 11.92 14.95
N GLU A 557 -21.22 12.09 14.09
CA GLU A 557 -20.80 13.35 13.48
C GLU A 557 -20.86 13.19 11.96
N LEU A 558 -21.32 14.25 11.27
CA LEU A 558 -21.36 14.30 9.82
C LEU A 558 -20.04 14.87 9.29
N PRO A 559 -19.17 14.07 8.61
CA PRO A 559 -17.85 14.52 8.21
C PRO A 559 -17.88 15.75 7.31
N LYS A 560 -16.96 16.70 7.50
CA LYS A 560 -16.90 17.94 6.71
C LYS A 560 -16.57 17.70 5.24
N ASN A 561 -15.77 16.68 4.97
CA ASN A 561 -15.42 16.22 3.63
C ASN A 561 -16.52 15.37 2.97
N LEU A 562 -17.74 15.31 3.54
CA LEU A 562 -18.92 14.73 2.91
C LEU A 562 -19.87 15.81 2.39
N TRP A 563 -19.94 15.94 1.08
CA TRP A 563 -20.82 16.87 0.39
C TRP A 563 -22.09 16.20 -0.12
N ILE A 564 -23.20 16.95 -0.15
CA ILE A 564 -24.51 16.44 -0.58
C ILE A 564 -25.04 17.25 -1.76
N ILE A 565 -25.37 16.57 -2.85
CA ILE A 565 -25.99 17.17 -4.04
C ILE A 565 -27.40 16.60 -4.18
N GLY A 566 -28.42 17.42 -3.94
CA GLY A 566 -29.82 17.05 -4.16
C GLY A 566 -30.32 17.48 -5.53
N THR A 567 -31.25 16.73 -6.12
CA THR A 567 -32.00 17.18 -7.31
C THR A 567 -33.50 17.20 -7.01
N MET A 568 -34.21 18.20 -7.53
CA MET A 568 -35.62 18.42 -7.26
C MET A 568 -36.36 18.82 -8.53
N ASN A 569 -37.39 18.08 -8.90
CA ASN A 569 -38.32 18.48 -9.97
C ASN A 569 -39.41 19.42 -9.41
N THR A 570 -39.58 20.59 -10.02
CA THR A 570 -40.59 21.59 -9.60
C THR A 570 -41.98 21.35 -10.18
N ALA A 571 -42.10 20.55 -11.24
CA ALA A 571 -43.37 20.26 -11.91
C ALA A 571 -44.26 19.28 -11.13
N ASP A 572 -43.68 18.53 -10.19
CA ASP A 572 -44.39 17.53 -9.41
C ASP A 572 -45.29 18.21 -8.35
N ARG A 573 -46.51 18.58 -8.77
CA ARG A 573 -47.54 19.25 -7.94
C ARG A 573 -48.04 18.42 -6.75
N SER A 574 -47.69 17.13 -6.68
CA SER A 574 -48.14 16.16 -5.67
C SER A 574 -47.15 15.97 -4.51
N ILE A 575 -46.06 16.74 -4.47
CA ILE A 575 -44.93 16.49 -3.59
C ILE A 575 -44.89 17.46 -2.40
N ALA A 576 -44.39 16.97 -1.26
CA ALA A 576 -44.14 17.77 -0.07
C ALA A 576 -43.28 19.00 -0.41
N LEU A 577 -43.80 20.20 -0.12
CA LEU A 577 -43.01 21.42 -0.19
C LEU A 577 -41.77 21.27 0.70
N VAL A 578 -40.60 21.59 0.16
CA VAL A 578 -39.38 21.64 0.95
C VAL A 578 -39.54 22.73 2.02
N ASP A 579 -39.59 22.31 3.29
CA ASP A 579 -39.85 23.19 4.42
C ASP A 579 -38.75 24.26 4.57
N ALA A 580 -39.08 25.38 5.22
CA ALA A 580 -38.18 26.49 5.49
C ALA A 580 -36.89 26.04 6.19
N ALA A 581 -36.99 25.02 7.05
CA ALA A 581 -35.86 24.45 7.76
C ALA A 581 -34.85 23.78 6.82
N MET A 582 -35.30 23.16 5.73
CA MET A 582 -34.43 22.60 4.68
C MET A 582 -33.89 23.71 3.78
N ARG A 583 -34.71 24.71 3.44
CA ARG A 583 -34.27 25.88 2.67
C ARG A 583 -33.11 26.63 3.31
N ARG A 584 -33.04 26.67 4.64
CA ARG A 584 -31.92 27.29 5.37
C ARG A 584 -30.61 26.52 5.18
N ARG A 585 -30.67 25.20 5.13
CA ARG A 585 -29.51 24.30 5.24
C ARG A 585 -28.87 23.97 3.90
N PHE A 586 -29.61 24.06 2.80
CA PHE A 586 -29.08 23.85 1.45
C PHE A 586 -28.99 25.16 0.69
N HIS A 587 -28.01 25.28 -0.21
CA HIS A 587 -28.08 26.28 -1.27
C HIS A 587 -28.97 25.77 -2.40
N PHE A 588 -29.84 26.63 -2.92
CA PHE A 588 -30.80 26.27 -3.98
C PHE A 588 -30.35 26.89 -5.29
N VAL A 589 -30.06 26.06 -6.28
CA VAL A 589 -29.58 26.47 -7.60
C VAL A 589 -30.64 26.12 -8.64
N GLY A 590 -31.09 27.13 -9.38
CA GLY A 590 -32.13 26.99 -10.41
C GLY A 590 -31.57 26.44 -11.73
N PHE A 591 -32.24 25.43 -12.27
CA PHE A 591 -31.94 24.83 -13.59
C PHE A 591 -33.12 25.09 -14.53
N PHE A 592 -33.18 26.32 -15.03
CA PHE A 592 -34.22 26.81 -15.96
C PHE A 592 -33.59 27.06 -17.33
N PRO A 593 -34.09 26.43 -18.42
CA PRO A 593 -33.46 26.54 -19.75
C PRO A 593 -33.38 27.97 -20.31
N ASP A 594 -34.25 28.85 -19.83
CA ASP A 594 -34.44 30.22 -20.30
C ASP A 594 -33.84 31.28 -19.36
N GLN A 595 -33.20 30.88 -18.26
CA GLN A 595 -32.75 31.81 -17.23
C GLN A 595 -31.42 31.39 -16.62
N GLY A 596 -30.58 32.38 -16.39
CA GLY A 596 -29.40 32.23 -15.55
C GLY A 596 -28.37 31.26 -16.13
N PRO A 597 -27.71 30.45 -15.31
CA PRO A 597 -26.54 29.68 -15.75
C PRO A 597 -26.80 28.60 -16.81
N MET A 598 -28.07 28.20 -17.01
CA MET A 598 -28.47 27.17 -17.97
C MET A 598 -29.00 27.75 -19.29
N GLU A 599 -29.02 29.08 -19.41
CA GLU A 599 -29.35 29.77 -20.67
C GLU A 599 -28.36 29.32 -21.76
N GLU A 600 -28.83 29.22 -23.01
CA GLU A 600 -28.04 28.77 -24.16
C GLU A 600 -27.48 27.34 -24.10
N LEU A 601 -27.73 26.55 -23.04
CA LEU A 601 -27.18 25.18 -22.92
C LEU A 601 -27.60 24.32 -24.13
N LEU A 602 -28.87 24.39 -24.53
CA LEU A 602 -29.36 23.65 -25.69
C LEU A 602 -28.68 24.12 -26.99
N ARG A 603 -28.50 25.43 -27.19
CA ARG A 603 -27.80 25.96 -28.38
C ARG A 603 -26.35 25.49 -28.43
N ARG A 604 -25.64 25.56 -27.30
CA ARG A 604 -24.26 25.06 -27.15
C ARG A 604 -24.17 23.56 -27.46
N TRP A 605 -25.11 22.77 -26.93
CA TRP A 605 -25.17 21.33 -27.19
C TRP A 605 -25.44 21.02 -28.67
N LEU A 606 -26.42 21.70 -29.30
CA LEU A 606 -26.76 21.50 -30.72
C LEU A 606 -25.56 21.85 -31.63
N ALA A 607 -24.93 23.01 -31.39
CA ALA A 607 -23.78 23.46 -32.16
C ALA A 607 -22.60 22.48 -32.05
N ALA A 608 -22.28 22.02 -30.83
CA ALA A 608 -21.19 21.07 -30.59
C ALA A 608 -21.43 19.70 -31.24
N ASN A 609 -22.69 19.24 -31.30
CA ASN A 609 -23.06 17.96 -31.91
C ASN A 609 -23.41 18.07 -33.40
N ARG A 610 -23.30 19.27 -34.00
CA ARG A 610 -23.66 19.57 -35.40
C ARG A 610 -25.13 19.24 -35.72
N GLU A 611 -26.00 19.45 -34.74
CA GLU A 611 -27.44 19.32 -34.86
C GLU A 611 -28.09 20.65 -35.28
N PRO A 612 -29.33 20.66 -35.82
CA PRO A 612 -29.95 21.88 -36.30
C PRO A 612 -30.30 22.88 -35.17
N GLU A 613 -29.62 24.03 -35.15
CA GLU A 613 -29.80 25.08 -34.13
C GLU A 613 -31.23 25.65 -34.06
N TRP A 614 -31.99 25.63 -35.16
CA TRP A 614 -33.38 26.11 -35.22
C TRP A 614 -34.31 25.38 -34.23
N ILE A 615 -33.93 24.20 -33.76
CA ILE A 615 -34.67 23.44 -32.73
C ILE A 615 -34.72 24.24 -31.42
N ALA A 616 -33.63 24.91 -31.04
CA ALA A 616 -33.62 25.75 -29.84
C ALA A 616 -34.55 26.96 -30.01
N ASP A 617 -34.54 27.60 -31.18
CA ASP A 617 -35.43 28.73 -31.46
C ASP A 617 -36.91 28.32 -31.47
N LEU A 618 -37.23 27.13 -31.98
CA LEU A 618 -38.57 26.57 -31.88
C LEU A 618 -38.98 26.34 -30.41
N LEU A 619 -38.09 25.77 -29.59
CA LEU A 619 -38.36 25.52 -28.18
C LEU A 619 -38.60 26.83 -27.41
N ASP A 620 -37.80 27.86 -27.67
CA ASP A 620 -37.96 29.18 -27.06
C ASP A 620 -39.28 29.84 -27.46
N MET A 621 -39.66 29.71 -28.73
CA MET A 621 -40.96 30.18 -29.23
C MET A 621 -42.13 29.46 -28.53
N VAL A 622 -42.05 28.13 -28.41
CA VAL A 622 -43.06 27.32 -27.71
C VAL A 622 -43.14 27.69 -26.22
N ASN A 623 -42.01 27.84 -25.55
CA ASN A 623 -41.95 28.23 -24.15
C ASN A 623 -42.51 29.65 -23.92
N THR A 624 -42.23 30.59 -24.83
CA THR A 624 -42.78 31.95 -24.80
C THR A 624 -44.31 31.93 -24.94
N GLU A 625 -44.83 31.23 -25.94
CA GLU A 625 -46.28 31.07 -26.15
C GLU A 625 -46.95 30.39 -24.95
N LEU A 626 -46.32 29.37 -24.35
CA LEU A 626 -46.83 28.71 -23.15
C LEU A 626 -46.92 29.66 -21.96
N ARG A 627 -45.91 30.51 -21.73
CA ARG A 627 -45.96 31.52 -20.65
C ARG A 627 -47.07 32.53 -20.90
N GLU A 628 -47.16 33.08 -22.11
CA GLU A 628 -48.21 34.05 -22.46
C GLU A 628 -49.62 33.48 -22.27
N ARG A 629 -49.83 32.20 -22.61
CA ARG A 629 -51.15 31.55 -22.46
C ARG A 629 -51.48 31.12 -21.03
N LEU A 630 -50.48 30.76 -20.22
CA LEU A 630 -50.69 30.25 -18.87
C LEU A 630 -50.68 31.34 -17.80
N GLY A 631 -50.23 32.55 -18.14
CA GLY A 631 -50.06 33.67 -17.20
C GLY A 631 -48.86 33.44 -16.29
#